data_AF-A0A965SU22-F1
#
_entry.id   AF-A0A965SU22-F1
#
_cell.length_a   1.000
_cell.length_b   1.000
_cell.length_c   1.000
_cell.angle_alpha   90.00
_cell.angle_beta   90.00
_cell.angle_gamma   90.00
#
_symmetry.space_group_name_H-M   'P 1'
#
loop_
_entity.id
_entity.type
_entity.pdbx_description
1 polymer ?
#
loop_
_entity_poly.entity_id
_entity_poly.type
_entity_poly.pdbx_seq_one_letter_code
_entity_poly.pdbx_strand_id
1 'polypeptide(L)'
;MTISESPTQSEPFPSSRKLQLSPIIDSAYPLHRPNEPITFTQMLSRLVGLKVGALAAIGNPKKFFDALVKLGVHIDQTLALPDHASVRDNDLQALAVDLILITEKDAVKCSDIEDSRVWVIPMRLELPSEFSRWVEEVITRPNPYLK
;
A
#
# COMPACT_ATOMS: atom_id res chain seq x y z
N MET A 1 -43.77 19.54 -8.89
CA MET A 1 -44.05 18.35 -9.71
C MET A 1 -42.74 17.60 -9.86
N THR A 2 -42.58 16.51 -9.11
CA THR A 2 -41.38 15.67 -9.13
C THR A 2 -41.59 14.61 -10.19
N ILE A 3 -40.77 14.64 -11.25
CA ILE A 3 -40.80 13.61 -12.29
C ILE A 3 -39.88 12.50 -11.80
N SER A 4 -40.48 11.40 -11.33
CA SER A 4 -39.78 10.13 -11.13
C SER A 4 -39.55 9.52 -12.51
N GLU A 5 -38.32 9.54 -12.99
CA GLU A 5 -37.94 8.66 -14.09
C GLU A 5 -37.61 7.27 -13.54
N SER A 6 -38.37 6.29 -14.03
CA SER A 6 -38.13 4.87 -13.81
C SER A 6 -36.86 4.44 -14.56
N PRO A 7 -36.07 3.48 -14.05
CA PRO A 7 -34.82 3.08 -14.71
C PRO A 7 -35.15 2.41 -16.04
N THR A 8 -34.80 3.09 -17.13
CA THR A 8 -34.98 2.62 -18.50
C THR A 8 -33.68 1.98 -18.96
N GLN A 9 -33.75 0.68 -19.27
CA GLN A 9 -32.79 -0.12 -20.05
C GLN A 9 -31.35 -0.23 -19.52
N SER A 10 -31.00 -1.44 -19.10
CA SER A 10 -29.63 -1.89 -18.78
C SER A 10 -28.71 -1.75 -19.99
N GLU A 11 -27.77 -0.80 -19.95
CA GLU A 11 -26.65 -0.79 -20.89
C GLU A 11 -25.87 -2.12 -20.77
N PRO A 12 -25.57 -2.81 -21.90
CA PRO A 12 -24.82 -4.07 -21.86
C PRO A 12 -23.40 -3.90 -21.30
N PHE A 13 -22.85 -2.69 -21.40
CA PHE A 13 -21.51 -2.34 -20.93
C PHE A 13 -21.54 -0.95 -20.28
N PRO A 14 -21.65 -0.85 -18.94
CA PRO A 14 -21.61 0.45 -18.27
C PRO A 14 -20.30 1.17 -18.59
N SER A 15 -20.40 2.45 -18.96
CA SER A 15 -19.26 3.30 -19.35
C SER A 15 -18.21 3.49 -18.25
N SER A 16 -18.58 3.28 -16.98
CA SER A 16 -17.65 3.22 -15.86
C SER A 16 -18.17 2.34 -14.72
N ARG A 17 -17.28 1.63 -14.04
CA ARG A 17 -17.57 0.93 -12.78
C ARG A 17 -16.65 1.47 -11.70
N LYS A 18 -17.23 1.79 -10.54
CA LYS A 18 -16.45 2.26 -9.39
C LYS A 18 -16.05 1.05 -8.55
N LEU A 19 -14.76 0.76 -8.51
CA LEU A 19 -14.20 -0.26 -7.64
C LEU A 19 -13.59 0.40 -6.42
N GLN A 20 -13.93 -0.11 -5.25
CA GLN A 20 -13.31 0.29 -4.00
C GLN A 20 -12.26 -0.75 -3.64
N LEU A 21 -11.00 -0.32 -3.65
CA LEU A 21 -9.86 -1.13 -3.21
C LEU A 21 -9.39 -0.60 -1.87
N SER A 22 -9.30 -1.48 -0.88
CA SER A 22 -8.79 -1.16 0.44
C SER A 22 -7.45 -1.88 0.63
N PRO A 23 -6.38 -1.17 1.01
CA PRO A 23 -5.12 -1.83 1.35
C PRO A 23 -5.30 -2.65 2.63
N ILE A 24 -4.71 -3.84 2.63
CA ILE A 24 -4.63 -4.74 3.76
C ILE A 24 -3.18 -4.76 4.22
N ILE A 25 -2.99 -4.49 5.51
CA ILE A 25 -1.72 -4.58 6.21
C ILE A 25 -1.97 -5.48 7.42
N ASP A 26 -1.34 -6.64 7.43
CA ASP A 26 -1.57 -7.68 8.44
C ASP A 26 -0.27 -8.23 9.05
N SER A 27 0.87 -7.82 8.52
CA SER A 27 2.18 -8.32 8.88
C SER A 27 3.26 -7.25 8.75
N ALA A 28 4.42 -7.53 9.34
CA ALA A 28 5.64 -6.76 9.19
C ALA A 28 6.86 -7.69 9.34
N TYR A 29 7.98 -7.35 8.72
CA TYR A 29 9.23 -8.13 8.88
C TYR A 29 10.46 -7.21 8.93
N PRO A 30 11.56 -7.62 9.61
CA PRO A 30 12.82 -6.88 9.57
C PRO A 30 13.39 -6.90 8.15
N LEU A 31 14.00 -5.80 7.69
CA LEU A 31 14.53 -5.67 6.33
C LEU A 31 15.38 -6.88 5.87
N HIS A 32 16.24 -7.39 6.75
CA HIS A 32 17.15 -8.51 6.46
C HIS A 32 16.58 -9.90 6.73
N ARG A 33 15.36 -9.99 7.27
CA ARG A 33 14.73 -11.26 7.64
C ARG A 33 13.30 -11.34 7.10
N PRO A 34 13.11 -11.28 5.76
CA PRO A 34 11.77 -11.35 5.15
C PRO A 34 11.04 -12.67 5.44
N ASN A 35 11.76 -13.74 5.76
CA ASN A 35 11.21 -15.04 6.12
C ASN A 35 10.80 -15.16 7.59
N GLU A 36 10.94 -14.10 8.39
CA GLU A 36 10.53 -14.05 9.80
C GLU A 36 9.48 -12.96 10.04
N PRO A 37 8.31 -13.00 9.36
CA PRO A 37 7.27 -12.00 9.57
C PRO A 37 6.61 -12.18 10.94
N ILE A 38 6.24 -11.04 11.53
CA ILE A 38 5.37 -10.95 12.70
C ILE A 38 4.00 -10.41 12.28
N THR A 39 2.97 -10.68 13.08
CA THR A 39 1.65 -10.09 12.84
C THR A 39 1.67 -8.59 13.08
N PHE A 40 0.78 -7.85 12.43
CA PHE A 40 0.71 -6.40 12.63
C PHE A 40 0.37 -6.04 14.08
N THR A 41 -0.42 -6.86 14.79
CA THR A 41 -0.68 -6.68 16.23
C THR A 41 0.60 -6.82 17.07
N GLN A 42 1.47 -7.79 16.76
CA GLN A 42 2.77 -7.92 17.41
C GLN A 42 3.67 -6.71 17.10
N MET A 43 3.62 -6.20 15.86
CA MET A 43 4.30 -4.96 15.49
C MET A 43 3.81 -3.79 16.34
N LEU A 44 2.50 -3.54 16.43
CA LEU A 44 1.95 -2.45 17.26
C LEU A 44 2.42 -2.52 18.71
N SER A 45 2.51 -3.73 19.28
CA SER A 45 3.02 -3.92 20.64
C SER A 45 4.51 -3.57 20.77
N ARG A 46 5.32 -3.81 19.72
CA ARG A 46 6.74 -3.40 19.67
C ARG A 46 6.94 -1.89 19.55
N LEU A 47 6.00 -1.19 18.92
CA LEU A 47 6.09 0.26 18.72
C LEU A 47 5.80 1.05 20.01
N VAL A 48 5.20 0.42 21.02
CA VAL A 48 4.87 1.09 22.28
C VAL A 48 6.14 1.62 22.96
N GLY A 49 6.18 2.94 23.16
CA GLY A 49 7.29 3.62 23.83
C GLY A 49 8.51 3.88 22.94
N LEU A 50 8.46 3.53 21.65
CA LEU A 50 9.49 3.84 20.67
C LEU A 50 9.13 5.09 19.88
N LYS A 51 10.15 5.85 19.46
CA LYS A 51 10.00 6.84 18.40
C LYS A 51 9.94 6.11 17.07
N VAL A 52 8.89 6.35 16.30
CA VAL A 52 8.63 5.65 15.04
C VAL A 52 8.77 6.61 13.88
N GLY A 53 9.63 6.26 12.93
CA GLY A 53 9.72 6.90 11.63
C GLY A 53 9.01 6.09 10.56
N ALA A 54 8.55 6.76 9.50
CA ALA A 54 8.09 6.09 8.29
C ALA A 54 8.75 6.72 7.05
N LEU A 55 9.22 5.88 6.12
CA LEU A 55 9.86 6.31 4.89
C LEU A 55 9.21 5.63 3.69
N ALA A 56 8.94 6.39 2.63
CA ALA A 56 8.44 5.81 1.38
C ALA A 56 8.93 6.57 0.14
N ALA A 57 9.38 5.83 -0.87
CA ALA A 57 9.83 6.31 -2.18
C ALA A 57 8.90 5.80 -3.31
N ILE A 58 7.59 6.01 -3.10
CA ILE A 58 6.50 5.60 -4.00
C ILE A 58 5.72 6.82 -4.51
N GLY A 59 4.96 6.69 -5.59
CA GLY A 59 4.22 7.81 -6.19
C GLY A 59 3.21 8.54 -5.28
N ASN A 60 2.79 7.95 -4.17
CA ASN A 60 2.01 8.66 -3.14
C ASN A 60 2.39 8.19 -1.72
N PRO A 61 3.47 8.74 -1.13
CA PRO A 61 3.94 8.37 0.21
C PRO A 61 2.89 8.63 1.29
N LYS A 62 2.10 9.72 1.13
CA LYS A 62 1.06 10.09 2.08
C LYS A 62 0.04 8.98 2.30
N LYS A 63 -0.37 8.25 1.25
CA LYS A 63 -1.31 7.12 1.38
C LYS A 63 -0.76 6.02 2.29
N PHE A 64 0.53 5.76 2.24
CA PHE A 64 1.18 4.78 3.11
C PHE A 64 1.17 5.25 4.56
N PHE A 65 1.60 6.50 4.82
CA PHE A 65 1.59 7.07 6.17
C PHE A 65 0.17 7.13 6.77
N ASP A 66 -0.80 7.60 5.98
CA ASP A 66 -2.21 7.66 6.40
C ASP A 66 -2.76 6.26 6.72
N ALA A 67 -2.34 5.22 5.99
CA ALA A 67 -2.75 3.84 6.25
C ALA A 67 -2.18 3.34 7.59
N LEU A 68 -0.90 3.60 7.87
CA LEU A 68 -0.28 3.25 9.16
C LEU A 68 -0.97 3.94 10.34
N VAL A 69 -1.24 5.24 10.22
CA VAL A 69 -1.95 6.00 11.26
C VAL A 69 -3.36 5.47 11.50
N LYS A 70 -4.09 5.13 10.44
CA LYS A 70 -5.43 4.51 10.56
C LYS A 70 -5.42 3.16 11.26
N LEU A 71 -4.29 2.44 11.20
CA LEU A 71 -4.09 1.16 11.86
C LEU A 71 -3.54 1.30 13.28
N GLY A 72 -3.42 2.52 13.81
CA GLY A 72 -3.03 2.80 15.19
C GLY A 72 -1.53 3.03 15.40
N VAL A 73 -0.75 3.20 14.33
CA VAL A 73 0.66 3.58 14.45
C VAL A 73 0.77 5.08 14.73
N HIS A 74 1.43 5.45 15.83
CA HIS A 74 1.89 6.81 16.07
C HIS A 74 3.22 7.01 15.35
N ILE A 75 3.28 7.96 14.40
CA ILE A 75 4.49 8.26 13.63
C ILE A 75 5.05 9.60 14.08
N ASP A 76 6.28 9.61 14.58
CA ASP A 76 6.99 10.80 15.04
C ASP A 76 7.63 11.57 13.86
N GLN A 77 8.15 10.84 12.88
CA GLN A 77 8.83 11.44 11.72
C GLN A 77 8.44 10.73 10.43
N THR A 78 8.26 11.50 9.36
CA THR A 78 8.02 10.95 8.02
C THR A 78 9.07 11.47 7.05
N LEU A 79 9.55 10.59 6.18
CA LEU A 79 10.43 10.95 5.06
C LEU A 79 9.82 10.47 3.75
N ALA A 80 9.31 11.41 2.96
CA ALA A 80 8.84 11.15 1.61
C ALA A 80 9.98 11.38 0.61
N LEU A 81 10.36 10.34 -0.12
CA LEU A 81 11.32 10.43 -1.21
C LEU A 81 10.62 10.45 -2.57
N PRO A 82 11.26 10.95 -3.64
CA PRO A 82 10.72 10.88 -4.99
C PRO A 82 10.39 9.43 -5.38
N ASP A 83 9.38 9.24 -6.22
CA ASP A 83 9.04 7.90 -6.71
C ASP A 83 10.25 7.27 -7.38
N HIS A 84 10.44 5.97 -7.12
CA HIS A 84 11.58 5.19 -7.59
C HIS A 84 12.95 5.58 -7.04
N ALA A 85 13.06 6.58 -6.15
CA ALA A 85 14.33 6.86 -5.48
C ALA A 85 14.84 5.63 -4.71
N SER A 86 16.16 5.50 -4.64
CA SER A 86 16.82 4.54 -3.75
C SER A 86 16.88 5.14 -2.35
N VAL A 87 16.51 4.35 -1.35
CA VAL A 87 16.73 4.69 0.05
C VAL A 87 18.22 4.55 0.33
N ARG A 88 18.82 5.54 0.99
CA ARG A 88 20.23 5.53 1.39
C ARG A 88 20.36 5.57 2.91
N ASP A 89 21.49 5.15 3.44
CA ASP A 89 21.76 5.23 4.89
C ASP A 89 21.57 6.65 5.43
N ASN A 90 22.00 7.66 4.68
CA ASN A 90 21.84 9.06 5.09
C ASN A 90 20.36 9.47 5.24
N ASP A 91 19.46 8.89 4.44
CA ASP A 91 18.02 9.13 4.55
C ASP A 91 17.47 8.50 5.85
N LEU A 92 17.99 7.32 6.23
CA LEU A 92 17.62 6.65 7.48
C LEU A 92 18.22 7.31 8.72
N GLN A 93 19.43 7.86 8.61
CA GLN A 93 20.08 8.61 9.70
C GLN A 93 19.43 9.98 9.92
N ALA A 94 18.83 10.57 8.89
CA ALA A 94 18.03 11.78 9.04
C ALA A 94 16.78 11.57 9.92
N LEU A 95 16.30 10.33 10.04
CA LEU A 95 15.23 9.96 10.94
C LEU A 95 15.80 9.67 12.34
N ALA A 96 15.67 10.65 13.24
CA ALA A 96 16.09 10.54 14.65
C ALA A 96 15.06 9.75 15.49
N VAL A 97 14.88 8.48 15.12
CA VAL A 97 13.85 7.56 15.64
C VAL A 97 14.45 6.20 16.00
N ASP A 98 13.72 5.42 16.79
CA ASP A 98 14.15 4.08 17.25
C ASP A 98 13.80 2.98 16.25
N LEU A 99 12.75 3.17 15.44
CA LEU A 99 12.28 2.19 14.45
C LEU A 99 11.77 2.90 13.20
N ILE A 100 12.10 2.38 12.02
CA ILE A 100 11.72 2.96 10.72
C ILE A 100 10.85 1.96 9.95
N LEU A 101 9.64 2.39 9.55
CA LEU A 101 8.72 1.62 8.73
C LEU A 101 8.85 2.01 7.25
N ILE A 102 9.09 1.04 6.38
CA ILE A 102 9.17 1.24 4.92
C ILE A 102 8.19 0.36 4.15
N THR A 103 7.98 0.68 2.88
CA THR A 103 7.18 -0.14 1.97
C THR A 103 7.99 -1.33 1.44
N GLU A 104 7.31 -2.41 1.06
CA GLU A 104 7.96 -3.55 0.39
C GLU A 104 8.64 -3.17 -0.94
N LYS A 105 8.05 -2.24 -1.70
CA LYS A 105 8.65 -1.72 -2.94
C LYS A 105 10.00 -1.05 -2.69
N ASP A 106 10.15 -0.38 -1.55
CA ASP A 106 11.40 0.29 -1.20
C ASP A 106 12.41 -0.71 -0.63
N ALA A 107 11.96 -1.70 0.14
CA ALA A 107 12.80 -2.77 0.68
C ALA A 107 13.60 -3.52 -0.41
N VAL A 108 13.00 -3.75 -1.59
CA VAL A 108 13.68 -4.39 -2.74
C VAL A 108 14.92 -3.61 -3.18
N LYS A 109 14.98 -2.30 -2.93
CA LYS A 109 16.12 -1.44 -3.30
C LYS A 109 17.14 -1.27 -2.16
N CYS A 110 16.83 -1.75 -0.96
CA CYS A 110 17.63 -1.54 0.25
C CYS A 110 18.58 -2.73 0.52
N SER A 111 19.11 -3.37 -0.52
CA SER A 111 19.96 -4.57 -0.36
C SER A 111 21.24 -4.30 0.44
N ASP A 112 21.77 -3.07 0.35
CA ASP A 112 23.04 -2.65 0.97
C ASP A 112 22.86 -1.92 2.32
N ILE A 113 21.63 -1.67 2.75
CA ILE A 113 21.34 -0.97 4.01
C ILE A 113 21.43 -1.97 5.15
N GLU A 114 22.29 -1.79 6.14
CA GLU A 114 22.42 -2.72 7.29
C GLU A 114 21.68 -2.26 8.57
N ASP A 115 20.82 -1.24 8.47
CA ASP A 115 20.16 -0.63 9.62
C ASP A 115 19.07 -1.55 10.22
N SER A 116 19.37 -2.11 11.39
CA SER A 116 18.46 -2.98 12.15
C SER A 116 17.15 -2.33 12.62
N ARG A 117 17.05 -1.00 12.56
CA ARG A 117 15.82 -0.25 12.88
C ARG A 117 14.77 -0.38 11.77
N VAL A 118 15.14 -0.84 10.59
CA VAL A 118 14.25 -0.86 9.42
C VAL A 118 13.36 -2.09 9.40
N TRP A 119 12.06 -1.83 9.36
CA TRP A 119 11.01 -2.82 9.22
C TRP A 119 10.18 -2.54 7.98
N VAL A 120 9.83 -3.61 7.29
CA VAL A 120 9.05 -3.56 6.06
C VAL A 120 7.60 -3.86 6.39
N ILE A 121 6.70 -3.05 5.82
CA ILE A 121 5.25 -3.21 5.92
C ILE A 121 4.72 -3.67 4.56
N PRO A 122 4.42 -4.97 4.39
CA PRO A 122 3.75 -5.48 3.21
C PRO A 122 2.35 -4.88 3.12
N MET A 123 2.01 -4.36 1.94
CA MET A 123 0.68 -3.85 1.66
C MET A 123 0.08 -4.67 0.52
N ARG A 124 -1.01 -5.38 0.80
CA ARG A 124 -1.72 -6.17 -0.20
C ARG A 124 -3.04 -5.51 -0.55
N LEU A 125 -3.55 -5.81 -1.73
CA LEU A 125 -4.88 -5.41 -2.16
C LEU A 125 -5.67 -6.67 -2.44
N GLU A 126 -6.84 -6.79 -1.81
CA GLU A 126 -7.82 -7.78 -2.22
C GLU A 126 -8.68 -7.19 -3.34
N LEU A 127 -8.65 -7.87 -4.49
CA LEU A 127 -9.49 -7.50 -5.62
C LEU A 127 -10.88 -8.10 -5.41
N PRO A 128 -11.96 -7.29 -5.46
CA PRO A 128 -13.31 -7.81 -5.41
C PRO A 128 -13.56 -8.81 -6.54
N SER A 129 -14.33 -9.86 -6.29
CA SER A 129 -14.67 -10.86 -7.32
C SER A 129 -15.35 -10.25 -8.56
N GLU A 130 -16.05 -9.13 -8.39
CA GLU A 130 -16.64 -8.35 -9.48
C GLU A 130 -15.60 -7.77 -10.44
N PHE A 131 -14.41 -7.43 -9.96
CA PHE A 131 -13.30 -6.97 -10.81
C PHE A 131 -12.84 -8.08 -11.73
N SER A 132 -12.60 -9.29 -11.21
CA SER A 132 -12.13 -10.41 -12.02
C SER A 132 -13.12 -10.77 -13.12
N ARG A 133 -14.41 -10.85 -12.78
CA ARG A 133 -15.49 -11.08 -13.76
C ARG A 133 -15.51 -10.00 -14.85
N TRP A 134 -15.37 -8.74 -14.44
CA TRP A 134 -15.33 -7.64 -15.40
C TRP A 134 -14.11 -7.70 -16.33
N VAL A 135 -12.93 -8.02 -15.78
CA VAL A 135 -11.71 -8.19 -16.58
C VAL A 135 -11.88 -9.34 -17.59
N GLU A 136 -12.46 -10.47 -17.17
CA GLU A 136 -12.81 -11.57 -18.08
C GLU A 136 -13.73 -11.10 -19.20
N GLU A 137 -14.84 -10.44 -18.86
CA GLU A 137 -15.79 -9.89 -19.84
C GLU A 137 -15.17 -8.88 -20.82
N VAL A 138 -14.11 -8.18 -20.43
CA VAL A 138 -13.39 -7.21 -21.29
C VAL A 138 -12.37 -7.91 -22.18
N ILE A 139 -11.60 -8.86 -21.64
CA ILE A 139 -10.56 -9.58 -22.36
C ILE A 139 -11.18 -10.54 -23.39
N THR A 140 -12.32 -11.16 -23.09
CA THR A 140 -12.99 -12.10 -24.00
C THR A 140 -13.88 -11.41 -25.04
N ARG A 141 -13.91 -10.07 -25.10
CA ARG A 141 -14.72 -9.38 -26.11
C ARG A 141 -14.21 -9.74 -27.50
N PRO A 142 -15.09 -10.13 -28.43
CA PRO A 142 -14.72 -10.27 -29.82
C PRO A 142 -14.09 -8.95 -30.28
N ASN A 143 -12.92 -9.01 -30.91
CA ASN A 143 -12.30 -7.82 -31.46
C ASN A 143 -13.25 -7.25 -32.53
N PRO A 144 -13.84 -6.05 -32.33
CA PRO A 144 -14.79 -5.48 -33.28
C PRO A 144 -14.16 -5.13 -34.63
N TYR A 145 -12.83 -5.25 -34.76
CA TYR A 145 -12.06 -4.95 -35.97
C TYR A 145 -11.50 -6.19 -36.69
N LEU A 146 -11.71 -7.40 -36.18
CA LEU A 146 -11.41 -8.63 -36.93
C LEU A 146 -12.68 -9.05 -37.68
N LYS A 147 -12.75 -8.69 -38.96
CA LYS A 147 -13.71 -9.25 -39.94
C LYS A 147 -13.27 -10.62 -40.41
#